data_AF-A0A7K9K681-F1
#
_entry.id   AF-A0A7K9K681-F1
#
_cell.length_a   1.000
_cell.length_b   1.000
_cell.length_c   1.000
_cell.angle_alpha   90.00
_cell.angle_beta   90.00
_cell.angle_gamma   90.00
#
_symmetry.space_group_name_H-M   'P 1'
#
loop_
_entity.id
_entity.type
_entity.pdbx_description
1 polymer ?
#
loop_
_entity_poly.entity_id
_entity_poly.type
_entity_poly.pdbx_seq_one_letter_code
_entity_poly.pdbx_strand_id
1 'polypeptide(L)'
;LTLFLTFPSLAGKMWLLLMLLLRMAVVVLAGYPLYQDEQERFVCNTLQPGCSNVCYDLFSPVSHFRFWLIQTVSVLLPYAAFSIYVLHKVAVHIARMHCLVHGCKRNEALLNPRGVKELCRSAVVNRVDCGADNLSVLNFSGAYTVHLCIRTLLEAAFAAVQYFLFGFFVPDRFSCYHSPCTSTVDCYISRPTEKSI
;
A
#
# COMPACT_ATOMS: atom_id res chain seq x y z
N LEU A 1 17.40 6.19 5.44
CA LEU A 1 17.03 5.53 4.16
C LEU A 1 18.04 4.46 3.73
N THR A 2 19.34 4.67 3.94
CA THR A 2 20.44 3.71 3.68
C THR A 2 20.59 2.58 4.71
N LEU A 3 19.99 2.68 5.91
CA LEU A 3 20.05 1.61 6.93
C LEU A 3 19.01 0.49 6.73
N PHE A 4 17.93 0.74 5.97
CA PHE A 4 16.87 -0.25 5.69
C PHE A 4 17.18 -1.16 4.48
N LEU A 5 18.20 -0.80 3.69
CA LEU A 5 18.64 -1.57 2.53
C LEU A 5 19.71 -2.63 2.88
N THR A 6 20.20 -2.67 4.13
CA THR A 6 21.42 -3.42 4.48
C THR A 6 21.30 -4.33 5.71
N PHE A 7 20.09 -4.65 6.18
CA PHE A 7 19.88 -5.68 7.20
C PHE A 7 18.82 -6.72 6.74
N PRO A 8 19.08 -8.01 6.93
CA PRO A 8 18.82 -9.05 5.93
C PRO A 8 17.36 -9.56 5.96
N SER A 9 16.75 -9.61 4.76
CA SER A 9 15.75 -10.57 4.24
C SER A 9 14.46 -10.97 5.00
N LEU A 10 14.31 -10.75 6.31
CA LEU A 10 13.09 -11.10 7.07
C LEU A 10 12.68 -10.01 8.08
N ALA A 11 13.65 -9.45 8.81
CA ALA A 11 13.39 -8.42 9.82
C ALA A 11 12.78 -7.14 9.21
N GLY A 12 13.30 -6.70 8.06
CA GLY A 12 12.76 -5.53 7.35
C GLY A 12 11.32 -5.74 6.84
N LYS A 13 10.97 -6.97 6.43
CA LYS A 13 9.61 -7.31 5.99
C LYS A 13 8.63 -7.32 7.17
N MET A 14 9.04 -7.93 8.28
CA MET A 14 8.25 -7.94 9.52
C MET A 14 8.04 -6.53 10.07
N TRP A 15 9.09 -5.71 10.06
CA TRP A 15 9.03 -4.31 10.49
C TRP A 15 8.09 -3.49 9.61
N LEU A 16 8.18 -3.64 8.29
CA LEU A 16 7.35 -2.91 7.35
C LEU A 16 5.86 -3.26 7.49
N LEU A 17 5.55 -4.54 7.71
CA LEU A 17 4.19 -5.00 8.01
C LEU A 17 3.70 -4.46 9.37
N LEU A 18 4.55 -4.52 10.41
CA LEU A 18 4.23 -3.99 11.73
C LEU A 18 3.93 -2.49 11.69
N MET A 19 4.79 -1.70 11.04
CA MET A 19 4.59 -0.25 10.90
C MET A 19 3.31 0.09 10.13
N LEU A 20 2.96 -0.71 9.11
CA LEU A 20 1.73 -0.56 8.35
C LEU A 20 0.48 -0.85 9.18
N LEU A 21 0.50 -1.92 9.99
CA LEU A 21 -0.58 -2.25 10.92
C LEU A 21 -0.72 -1.20 12.02
N LEU A 22 0.39 -0.78 12.61
CA LEU A 22 0.42 0.29 13.60
C LEU A 22 -0.15 1.59 13.02
N ARG A 23 0.20 1.93 11.77
CA ARG A 23 -0.33 3.11 11.08
C ARG A 23 -1.84 3.04 10.91
N MET A 24 -2.37 1.92 10.44
CA MET A 24 -3.82 1.72 10.33
C MET A 24 -4.50 1.82 11.69
N ALA A 25 -3.91 1.22 12.72
CA ALA A 25 -4.43 1.28 14.08
C ALA A 25 -4.47 2.72 14.61
N VAL A 26 -3.43 3.53 14.42
CA VAL A 26 -3.42 4.94 14.83
C VAL A 26 -4.49 5.74 14.06
N VAL A 27 -4.55 5.58 12.73
CA VAL A 27 -5.55 6.31 11.92
C VAL A 27 -6.97 5.99 12.39
N VAL A 28 -7.29 4.73 12.65
CA VAL A 28 -8.64 4.33 13.08
C VAL A 28 -8.89 4.66 14.56
N LEU A 29 -8.01 4.23 15.47
CA LEU A 29 -8.25 4.32 16.92
C LEU A 29 -8.07 5.74 17.47
N ALA A 30 -7.11 6.51 16.95
CA ALA A 30 -6.92 7.90 17.35
C ALA A 30 -7.68 8.85 16.42
N GLY A 31 -7.65 8.61 15.11
CA GLY A 31 -8.28 9.50 14.14
C GLY A 31 -9.81 9.49 14.17
N TYR A 32 -10.45 8.32 14.30
CA TYR A 32 -11.92 8.27 14.35
C TYR A 32 -12.50 9.11 15.51
N PRO A 33 -12.11 8.91 16.78
CA PRO A 33 -12.68 9.69 17.87
C PRO A 33 -12.30 11.17 17.85
N LEU A 34 -11.17 11.52 17.25
CA LEU A 34 -10.69 12.89 17.16
C LEU A 34 -11.41 13.72 16.08
N TYR A 35 -11.74 13.09 14.94
CA TYR A 35 -12.33 13.77 13.79
C TYR A 35 -13.84 13.52 13.61
N GLN A 36 -14.47 12.58 14.33
CA GLN A 36 -15.92 12.34 14.21
C GLN A 36 -16.79 13.56 14.58
N ASP A 37 -16.41 14.32 15.62
CA ASP A 37 -17.19 15.46 16.12
C ASP A 37 -16.73 16.80 15.53
N GLU A 38 -15.88 16.76 14.49
CA GLU A 38 -15.20 17.97 14.00
C GLU A 38 -16.19 19.02 13.48
N GLN A 39 -17.26 18.58 12.81
CA GLN A 39 -18.29 19.46 12.27
C GLN A 39 -19.26 19.93 13.37
N GLU A 40 -19.61 19.07 14.32
CA GLU A 40 -20.53 19.42 15.42
C GLU A 40 -19.94 20.45 16.38
N ARG A 41 -18.62 20.40 16.60
CA ARG A 41 -17.90 21.31 17.51
C ARG A 41 -17.22 22.48 16.79
N PHE A 42 -17.54 22.70 15.51
CA PHE A 42 -17.08 23.87 14.76
C PHE A 42 -18.05 25.02 14.99
N VAL A 43 -17.66 25.99 15.82
CA VAL A 43 -18.54 27.07 16.28
C VAL A 43 -18.11 28.39 15.66
N CYS A 44 -19.01 29.06 14.97
CA CYS A 44 -18.80 30.40 14.41
C CYS A 44 -19.59 31.45 15.20
N ASN A 45 -19.03 32.65 15.37
CA ASN A 45 -19.69 33.76 16.06
C ASN A 45 -20.75 34.45 15.18
N THR A 46 -21.84 33.73 14.88
CA THR A 46 -22.95 34.19 14.03
C THR A 46 -24.25 33.46 14.35
N LEU A 47 -25.37 34.15 14.18
CA LEU A 47 -26.73 33.57 14.28
C LEU A 47 -27.28 33.14 12.92
N GLN A 48 -26.53 33.38 11.84
CA GLN A 48 -26.98 33.11 10.47
C GLN A 48 -26.99 31.60 10.18
N PRO A 49 -28.15 31.01 9.82
CA PRO A 49 -28.22 29.59 9.50
C PRO A 49 -27.41 29.25 8.25
N GLY A 50 -26.70 28.12 8.30
CA GLY A 50 -25.88 27.63 7.17
C GLY A 50 -24.49 28.26 7.03
N CYS A 51 -24.20 29.40 7.68
CA CYS A 51 -22.88 30.04 7.61
C CYS A 51 -21.77 29.14 8.18
N SER A 52 -21.98 28.51 9.34
CA SER A 52 -21.01 27.59 9.93
C SER A 52 -20.70 26.38 9.03
N ASN A 53 -21.71 25.85 8.32
CA ASN A 53 -21.54 24.70 7.42
C ASN A 53 -20.65 25.04 6.21
N VAL A 54 -20.87 26.22 5.60
CA VAL A 54 -20.07 26.66 4.45
C VAL A 54 -18.65 27.02 4.88
N CYS A 55 -18.49 27.69 6.02
CA CYS A 55 -17.18 28.03 6.55
C CYS A 55 -16.38 26.78 6.95
N TYR A 56 -17.04 25.75 7.46
CA TYR A 56 -16.42 24.46 7.73
C TYR A 56 -15.92 23.79 6.44
N ASP A 57 -16.74 23.77 5.38
CA ASP A 57 -16.39 23.19 4.08
C ASP A 57 -15.20 23.92 3.42
N LEU A 58 -15.10 25.24 3.57
CA LEU A 58 -13.96 26.04 3.12
C LEU A 58 -12.68 25.75 3.91
N PHE A 59 -12.80 25.60 5.23
CA PHE A 59 -11.67 25.34 6.10
C PHE A 59 -11.11 23.92 5.91
N SER A 60 -12.00 22.93 5.77
CA SER A 60 -11.65 21.51 5.73
C SER A 60 -12.40 20.81 4.58
N PRO A 61 -12.05 21.11 3.30
CA PRO A 61 -12.68 20.47 2.14
C PRO A 61 -12.45 18.95 2.12
N VAL A 62 -11.33 18.51 2.70
CA VAL A 62 -11.03 17.11 2.99
C VAL A 62 -10.53 17.03 4.42
N SER A 63 -11.22 16.28 5.28
CA SER A 63 -10.75 16.09 6.65
C SER A 63 -9.46 15.28 6.69
N HIS A 64 -8.63 15.55 7.69
CA HIS A 64 -7.33 14.88 7.85
C HIS A 64 -7.53 13.37 7.92
N PHE A 65 -8.48 12.89 8.73
CA PHE A 65 -8.78 11.45 8.85
C PHE A 65 -9.02 10.78 7.48
N ARG A 66 -9.83 11.39 6.61
CA ARG A 66 -10.09 10.87 5.26
C ARG A 66 -8.83 10.87 4.41
N PHE A 67 -8.03 11.93 4.48
CA PHE A 67 -6.75 12.02 3.80
C PHE A 67 -5.79 10.89 4.22
N TRP A 68 -5.61 10.65 5.52
CA TRP A 68 -4.75 9.59 6.05
C TRP A 68 -5.25 8.18 5.68
N LEU A 69 -6.57 7.97 5.61
CA LEU A 69 -7.16 6.74 5.11
C LEU A 69 -6.82 6.50 3.64
N ILE A 70 -7.04 7.50 2.78
CA ILE A 70 -6.72 7.42 1.34
C ILE A 70 -5.23 7.17 1.14
N GLN A 71 -4.37 7.87 1.89
CA GLN A 71 -2.92 7.66 1.86
C GLN A 71 -2.56 6.21 2.22
N THR A 72 -3.14 5.67 3.29
CA THR A 72 -2.78 4.32 3.74
C THR A 72 -3.27 3.24 2.76
N VAL A 73 -4.49 3.37 2.23
CA VAL A 73 -5.00 2.48 1.17
C VAL A 73 -4.12 2.57 -0.07
N SER A 74 -3.71 3.77 -0.49
CA SER A 74 -2.85 3.97 -1.66
C SER A 74 -1.48 3.33 -1.48
N VAL A 75 -0.91 3.35 -0.26
CA VAL A 75 0.37 2.69 0.06
C VAL A 75 0.23 1.17 0.16
N LEU A 76 -0.96 0.64 0.51
CA LEU A 76 -1.25 -0.79 0.53
C LEU A 76 -1.32 -1.42 -0.87
N LEU A 77 -1.80 -0.66 -1.87
CA LEU A 77 -1.96 -1.13 -3.25
C LEU A 77 -0.66 -1.70 -3.87
N PRO A 78 0.48 -0.99 -3.92
CA PRO A 78 1.70 -1.53 -4.51
C PRO A 78 2.19 -2.77 -3.76
N TYR A 79 2.03 -2.82 -2.43
CA TYR A 79 2.38 -3.98 -1.62
C TYR A 79 1.53 -5.20 -1.94
N ALA A 80 0.21 -5.02 -2.06
CA ALA A 80 -0.70 -6.08 -2.46
C ALA A 80 -0.39 -6.59 -3.86
N ALA A 81 -0.15 -5.68 -4.82
CA ALA A 81 0.20 -6.03 -6.20
C ALA A 81 1.50 -6.85 -6.28
N PHE A 82 2.55 -6.42 -5.56
CA PHE A 82 3.81 -7.17 -5.49
C PHE A 82 3.63 -8.54 -4.83
N SER A 83 2.85 -8.62 -3.75
CA SER A 83 2.57 -9.89 -3.06
C SER A 83 1.83 -10.88 -3.96
N ILE A 84 0.82 -10.40 -4.70
CA ILE A 84 0.08 -11.21 -5.69
C ILE A 84 1.02 -11.67 -6.82
N TYR A 85 1.88 -10.79 -7.32
CA TYR A 85 2.86 -11.12 -8.35
C TYR A 85 3.81 -12.24 -7.91
N VAL A 86 4.35 -12.14 -6.69
CA VAL A 86 5.22 -13.16 -6.10
C VAL A 86 4.46 -14.47 -5.93
N LEU A 87 3.27 -14.44 -5.35
CA LEU A 87 2.44 -15.64 -5.13
C LEU A 87 2.11 -16.35 -6.44
N HIS A 88 1.71 -15.60 -7.47
CA HIS A 88 1.42 -16.16 -8.79
C HIS A 88 2.65 -16.83 -9.41
N LYS A 89 3.81 -16.17 -9.40
CA LYS A 89 5.04 -16.75 -9.96
C LYS A 89 5.50 -17.99 -9.19
N VAL A 90 5.39 -18.00 -7.87
CA VAL A 90 5.71 -19.17 -7.03
C VAL A 90 4.74 -20.32 -7.32
N ALA A 91 3.44 -20.06 -7.36
CA ALA A 91 2.41 -21.06 -7.66
C ALA A 91 2.63 -21.71 -9.03
N VAL A 92 2.90 -20.90 -10.07
CA VAL A 92 3.20 -21.39 -11.42
C VAL A 92 4.48 -22.23 -11.45
N HIS A 93 5.53 -21.83 -10.71
CA HIS A 93 6.78 -22.58 -10.65
C HIS A 93 6.58 -23.96 -9.97
N ILE A 94 5.85 -24.00 -8.86
CA ILE A 94 5.52 -25.26 -8.15
C ILE A 94 4.67 -26.16 -9.05
N ALA A 95 3.66 -25.62 -9.74
CA ALA A 95 2.81 -26.39 -10.66
C ALA A 95 3.61 -27.01 -11.82
N ARG A 96 4.55 -26.26 -12.42
CA ARG A 96 5.43 -26.77 -13.48
C ARG A 96 6.31 -27.91 -12.97
N MET A 97 6.94 -27.76 -11.80
CA MET A 97 7.75 -28.81 -11.18
C MET A 97 6.92 -30.07 -10.90
N HIS A 98 5.70 -29.91 -10.39
CA HIS A 98 4.80 -31.03 -10.11
C HIS A 98 4.39 -31.78 -11.38
N CYS A 99 4.08 -31.07 -12.49
CA CYS A 99 3.78 -31.71 -13.78
C CYS A 99 4.97 -32.44 -14.39
N LEU A 100 6.18 -31.91 -14.27
CA LEU A 100 7.40 -32.57 -14.78
C LEU A 100 7.68 -33.89 -14.04
N VAL A 101 7.54 -33.89 -12.70
CA VAL A 101 7.73 -35.10 -11.87
C VAL A 101 6.63 -36.14 -12.12
N HIS A 102 5.37 -35.70 -12.20
CA HIS A 102 4.23 -36.63 -12.35
C HIS A 102 4.06 -37.14 -13.79
N GLY A 103 4.50 -36.39 -14.80
CA GLY A 103 4.55 -36.83 -16.20
C GLY A 103 5.56 -37.97 -16.41
N CYS A 104 6.67 -37.95 -15.66
CA CYS A 104 7.69 -39.02 -15.71
C CYS A 104 7.16 -40.35 -15.12
N LYS A 105 6.29 -40.30 -14.10
CA LYS A 105 5.70 -41.49 -13.46
C LYS A 105 4.60 -42.18 -14.28
N ARG A 106 3.92 -41.48 -15.20
CA ARG A 106 2.79 -42.06 -15.97
C ARG A 106 3.24 -42.96 -17.14
N ASN A 107 4.50 -42.88 -17.56
CA ASN A 107 5.02 -43.66 -18.69
C ASN A 107 5.46 -45.09 -18.32
N GLU A 108 5.45 -45.49 -17.04
CA GLU A 108 5.82 -46.85 -16.62
C GLU A 108 4.67 -47.88 -16.72
N ALA A 109 3.43 -47.46 -16.96
CA ALA A 109 2.27 -48.37 -16.93
C ALA A 109 1.82 -48.91 -18.30
N LEU A 110 2.43 -48.49 -19.43
CA LEU A 110 2.08 -49.00 -20.76
C LEU A 110 3.22 -48.77 -21.76
N LEU A 111 4.08 -49.77 -21.99
CA LEU A 111 4.48 -50.31 -23.32
C LEU A 111 5.82 -51.10 -23.31
N ASN A 112 5.75 -52.29 -23.93
CA ASN A 112 6.77 -53.28 -24.33
C ASN A 112 8.23 -52.77 -24.63
N PRO A 113 9.31 -53.43 -24.16
CA PRO A 113 10.65 -52.85 -24.00
C PRO A 113 11.59 -53.01 -25.21
N ARG A 114 11.10 -52.86 -26.45
CA ARG A 114 11.97 -52.99 -27.65
C ARG A 114 11.94 -51.82 -28.65
N GLY A 115 10.95 -50.92 -28.60
CA GLY A 115 10.88 -49.74 -29.49
C GLY A 115 11.36 -48.42 -28.87
N VAL A 116 11.62 -48.38 -27.56
CA VAL A 116 11.86 -47.13 -26.81
C VAL A 116 13.29 -46.60 -26.99
N LYS A 117 14.24 -47.45 -27.43
CA LYS A 117 15.66 -47.09 -27.45
C LYS A 117 16.04 -46.11 -28.56
N GLU A 118 15.25 -46.00 -29.63
CA GLU A 118 15.51 -45.05 -30.73
C GLU A 118 14.71 -43.75 -30.63
N LEU A 119 13.48 -43.77 -30.09
CA LEU A 119 12.75 -42.52 -29.86
C LEU A 119 13.27 -41.76 -28.64
N CYS A 120 13.75 -42.46 -27.60
CA CYS A 120 14.53 -41.81 -26.56
C CYS A 120 15.87 -41.31 -27.09
N ARG A 121 16.49 -41.89 -28.12
CA ARG A 121 17.80 -41.37 -28.58
C ARG A 121 17.68 -40.01 -29.25
N SER A 122 16.57 -39.68 -29.91
CA SER A 122 16.39 -38.36 -30.52
C SER A 122 15.79 -37.32 -29.56
N ALA A 123 15.14 -37.74 -28.47
CA ALA A 123 14.67 -36.85 -27.40
C ALA A 123 15.69 -36.68 -26.26
N VAL A 124 16.59 -37.66 -26.06
CA VAL A 124 17.69 -37.62 -25.09
C VAL A 124 18.91 -36.89 -25.65
N VAL A 125 19.09 -36.84 -26.98
CA VAL A 125 20.19 -36.07 -27.61
C VAL A 125 19.89 -34.57 -27.72
N ASN A 126 18.65 -34.10 -27.49
CA ASN A 126 18.32 -32.67 -27.47
C ASN A 126 17.59 -32.26 -26.18
N ARG A 127 18.36 -32.22 -25.07
CA ARG A 127 18.06 -31.66 -23.73
C ARG A 127 17.82 -32.66 -22.60
N VAL A 128 18.65 -33.69 -22.51
CA VAL A 128 19.28 -33.95 -21.20
C VAL A 128 20.59 -33.16 -21.18
N ASP A 129 20.44 -31.83 -21.04
CA ASP A 129 21.49 -31.06 -20.42
C ASP A 129 21.32 -31.35 -18.93
N CYS A 130 22.17 -32.23 -18.37
CA CYS A 130 22.63 -32.03 -17.00
C CYS A 130 23.60 -30.84 -16.99
N GLY A 131 23.21 -29.75 -17.65
CA GLY A 131 23.74 -28.44 -17.38
C GLY A 131 23.26 -28.12 -15.98
N ALA A 132 24.12 -27.49 -15.20
CA ALA A 132 23.67 -26.53 -14.22
C ALA A 132 22.86 -25.45 -14.97
N ASP A 133 21.66 -25.80 -15.47
CA ASP A 133 20.69 -24.88 -15.99
C ASP A 133 20.29 -24.10 -14.77
N ASN A 134 20.96 -22.96 -14.65
CA ASN A 134 20.98 -22.05 -13.52
C ASN A 134 19.72 -22.26 -12.73
N LEU A 135 19.85 -22.71 -11.47
CA LEU A 135 18.88 -22.44 -10.42
C LEU A 135 18.56 -20.95 -10.60
N SER A 136 17.57 -20.65 -11.44
CA SER A 136 17.24 -19.29 -11.81
C SER A 136 16.35 -18.90 -10.65
N VAL A 137 17.02 -18.69 -9.52
CA VAL A 137 16.50 -18.11 -8.30
C VAL A 137 15.61 -17.01 -8.81
N LEU A 138 14.30 -17.18 -8.61
CA LEU A 138 13.30 -16.31 -9.19
C LEU A 138 13.64 -14.89 -8.76
N ASN A 139 14.23 -14.12 -9.68
CA ASN A 139 14.90 -12.88 -9.34
C ASN A 139 13.84 -11.79 -9.20
N PHE A 140 13.25 -11.72 -8.01
CA PHE A 140 12.26 -10.71 -7.66
C PHE A 140 12.87 -9.33 -7.39
N SER A 141 14.20 -9.20 -7.43
CA SER A 141 14.93 -7.97 -7.09
C SER A 141 14.42 -6.76 -7.89
N GLY A 142 14.26 -6.88 -9.21
CA GLY A 142 13.76 -5.76 -10.04
C GLY A 142 12.32 -5.34 -9.69
N ALA A 143 11.41 -6.31 -9.59
CA ALA A 143 10.01 -6.05 -9.20
C ALA A 143 9.90 -5.48 -7.78
N TYR A 144 10.76 -5.93 -6.86
CA TYR A 144 10.86 -5.41 -5.51
C TYR A 144 11.36 -3.97 -5.49
N THR A 145 12.39 -3.64 -6.28
CA THR A 145 12.88 -2.26 -6.44
C THR A 145 11.79 -1.35 -6.99
N VAL A 146 11.09 -1.76 -8.06
CA VAL A 146 9.98 -0.98 -8.64
C VAL A 146 8.86 -0.76 -7.61
N HIS A 147 8.47 -1.82 -6.89
CA HIS A 147 7.48 -1.74 -5.81
C HIS A 147 7.89 -0.72 -4.73
N LEU A 148 9.14 -0.77 -4.27
CA LEU A 148 9.66 0.16 -3.28
C LEU A 148 9.69 1.60 -3.82
N CYS A 149 10.14 1.80 -5.06
CA CYS A 149 10.15 3.12 -5.68
C CYS A 149 8.74 3.73 -5.77
N ILE A 150 7.75 2.97 -6.26
CA ILE A 150 6.36 3.43 -6.34
C ILE A 150 5.85 3.79 -4.95
N ARG A 151 6.09 2.95 -3.94
CA ARG A 151 5.70 3.24 -2.57
C ARG A 151 6.33 4.52 -2.03
N THR A 152 7.64 4.69 -2.21
CA THR A 152 8.36 5.89 -1.74
C THR A 152 7.85 7.15 -2.42
N LEU A 153 7.56 7.09 -3.74
CA LEU A 153 6.99 8.22 -4.47
C LEU A 153 5.58 8.56 -3.98
N LEU A 154 4.73 7.57 -3.73
CA LEU A 154 3.40 7.78 -3.15
C LEU A 154 3.50 8.42 -1.76
N GLU A 155 4.33 7.86 -0.87
CA GLU A 155 4.51 8.41 0.48
C GLU A 155 5.02 9.86 0.43
N ALA A 156 5.98 10.16 -0.44
CA ALA A 156 6.50 11.52 -0.63
C ALA A 156 5.46 12.48 -1.22
N ALA A 157 4.66 12.03 -2.20
CA ALA A 157 3.61 12.83 -2.80
C ALA A 157 2.52 13.19 -1.77
N PHE A 158 2.03 12.21 -1.00
CA PHE A 158 1.07 12.48 0.06
C PHE A 158 1.66 13.36 1.17
N ALA A 159 2.94 13.18 1.53
CA ALA A 159 3.58 14.08 2.50
C ALA A 159 3.64 15.53 2.00
N ALA A 160 3.95 15.74 0.71
CA ALA A 160 3.92 17.07 0.11
C ALA A 160 2.49 17.65 0.09
N VAL A 161 1.49 16.86 -0.32
CA VAL A 161 0.09 17.29 -0.33
C VAL A 161 -0.39 17.65 1.08
N GLN A 162 -0.05 16.86 2.11
CA GLN A 162 -0.34 17.16 3.51
C GLN A 162 0.20 18.53 3.91
N TYR A 163 1.47 18.80 3.57
CA TYR A 163 2.11 20.07 3.88
C TYR A 163 1.43 21.25 3.18
N PHE A 164 1.08 21.12 1.89
CA PHE A 164 0.44 22.20 1.13
C PHE A 164 -1.03 22.43 1.51
N LEU A 165 -1.78 21.39 1.89
CA LEU A 165 -3.19 21.52 2.26
C LEU A 165 -3.39 21.94 3.72
N PHE A 166 -2.64 21.35 4.65
CA PHE A 166 -2.91 21.49 6.08
C PHE A 166 -1.81 22.23 6.85
N GLY A 167 -0.61 22.32 6.29
CA GLY A 167 0.56 22.82 7.01
C GLY A 167 1.01 21.87 8.13
N PHE A 168 1.72 22.41 9.12
CA PHE A 168 2.21 21.66 10.27
C PHE A 168 1.38 21.84 11.55
N PHE A 169 0.59 22.91 11.61
CA PHE A 169 -0.17 23.28 12.82
C PHE A 169 -1.58 23.70 12.43
N VAL A 170 -2.55 23.22 13.21
CA VAL A 170 -3.95 23.61 13.05
C VAL A 170 -4.18 24.91 13.83
N PRO A 171 -4.67 25.99 13.20
CA PRO A 171 -4.93 27.24 13.91
C PRO A 171 -6.10 27.11 14.89
N ASP A 172 -6.10 27.92 15.95
CA ASP A 172 -7.21 27.93 16.92
C ASP A 172 -8.48 28.61 16.38
N ARG A 173 -8.32 29.54 15.42
CA ARG A 173 -9.39 30.33 14.81
C ARG A 173 -9.24 30.44 13.31
N PHE A 174 -10.37 30.50 12.61
CA PHE A 174 -10.47 30.68 11.16
C PHE A 174 -11.48 31.79 10.86
N SER A 175 -11.04 32.85 10.18
CA SER A 175 -11.92 33.95 9.77
C SER A 175 -12.48 33.68 8.37
N CYS A 176 -13.80 33.66 8.25
CA CYS A 176 -14.51 33.26 7.04
C CYS A 176 -15.42 34.38 6.53
N TYR A 177 -15.42 34.61 5.22
CA TYR A 177 -16.38 35.47 4.52
C TYR A 177 -16.84 34.76 3.24
N HIS A 178 -17.96 34.04 3.34
CA HIS A 178 -18.57 33.35 2.21
C HIS A 178 -20.08 33.34 2.36
N SER A 179 -20.84 33.46 1.27
CA SER A 179 -22.30 33.31 1.29
C SER A 179 -22.69 31.97 1.93
N PRO A 180 -23.62 31.91 2.91
CA PRO A 180 -24.63 32.92 3.28
C PRO A 180 -24.23 33.89 4.42
N CYS A 181 -22.96 33.99 4.80
CA CYS A 181 -22.51 34.89 5.86
C CYS A 181 -22.60 36.37 5.41
N THR A 182 -23.20 37.23 6.25
CA THR A 182 -23.40 38.67 5.93
C THR A 182 -22.18 39.55 6.24
N SER A 183 -21.31 39.07 7.12
CA SER A 183 -20.07 39.74 7.54
C SER A 183 -18.98 38.69 7.70
N THR A 184 -17.74 39.14 7.90
CA THR A 184 -16.66 38.25 8.31
C THR A 184 -16.98 37.69 9.69
N VAL A 185 -16.94 36.36 9.84
CA VAL A 185 -17.20 35.66 11.10
C VAL A 185 -15.94 34.91 11.54
N ASP A 186 -15.70 34.90 12.84
CA ASP A 186 -14.65 34.07 13.42
C ASP A 186 -15.22 32.73 13.84
N CYS A 187 -14.60 31.66 13.34
CA CYS A 187 -14.93 30.28 13.66
C CYS A 187 -13.81 29.64 14.48
N TYR A 188 -14.20 28.86 15.48
CA TYR A 188 -13.29 28.20 16.42
C TYR A 188 -13.24 26.70 16.14
N ILE A 189 -12.02 26.18 16.05
CA ILE A 189 -11.76 24.79 15.68
C ILE A 189 -11.70 23.93 16.95
N SER A 190 -12.32 22.76 16.92
CA SER A 190 -12.29 21.85 18.07
C SER A 190 -10.93 21.15 18.19
N ARG A 191 -10.37 21.17 19.41
CA ARG A 191 -9.13 20.47 19.81
C ARG A 191 -7.93 20.73 18.87
N PRO A 192 -7.58 22.00 18.60
CA PRO A 192 -6.51 22.34 17.65
C PRO A 192 -5.14 21.82 18.09
N THR A 193 -4.89 21.80 19.41
CA THR A 193 -3.65 21.25 20.00
C THR A 193 -3.54 19.75 19.82
N GLU A 194 -4.61 18.98 20.11
CA GLU A 194 -4.64 17.53 19.94
C GLU A 194 -4.53 17.13 18.47
N LYS A 195 -5.11 17.91 17.54
CA LYS A 195 -5.00 17.69 16.10
C LYS A 195 -3.64 18.03 15.50
N SER A 196 -2.86 18.89 16.18
CA SER A 196 -1.51 19.28 15.74
C SER A 196 -0.42 18.32 16.22
N ILE A 197 -0.72 17.44 17.20
CA ILE A 197 0.17 16.39 17.71
C ILE A 197 0.07 15.14 16.82
#